data_AF-A0A1G7HH68-F1
#
_entry.id   AF-A0A1G7HH68-F1
#
_cell.length_a   1.000
_cell.length_b   1.000
_cell.length_c   1.000
_cell.angle_alpha   90.00
_cell.angle_beta   90.00
_cell.angle_gamma   90.00
#
_symmetry.space_group_name_H-M   'P 1'
#
loop_
_entity.id
_entity.type
_entity.pdbx_description
1 polymer ?
#
loop_
_entity_poly.entity_id
_entity_poly.type
_entity_poly.pdbx_seq_one_letter_code
_entity_poly.pdbx_strand_id
1 'polypeptide(L)'
;MSAPSVPPNSGDIMKAVQQALHGLDIGSTEAVRILSWANSETPAIYDRDQTAYLVLGSYRDPYLRRVRAVSDRLNRRYGTYAFLIGDLSDIDLPRLPEFRVKFHITATLSDYVAAVFEQDAGGEINELGKLGETEYFEKAYALPRAYHWDTESHLSDERDVIAAGAQTMAATDIDDESKSEELDALVDRATQAGIDISVDEVTTALADDDFEVPSYSWVHLNDFRLFELHERCYPWTTEDELLAAADDLPGSPRPDWEQN
;
A
#
# COMPACT_ATOMS: atom_id res chain seq x y z
N MET A 1 17.13 4.15 38.70
CA MET A 1 16.42 4.01 37.42
C MET A 1 16.59 5.33 36.70
N SER A 2 17.34 5.36 35.60
CA SER A 2 17.46 6.58 34.79
C SER A 2 16.07 6.93 34.26
N ALA A 3 15.72 8.22 34.26
CA ALA A 3 14.49 8.68 33.61
C ALA A 3 14.49 8.20 32.15
N PRO A 4 13.34 7.79 31.59
CA PRO A 4 13.27 7.44 30.18
C PRO A 4 13.78 8.63 29.37
N SER A 5 14.79 8.38 28.53
CA SER A 5 15.32 9.42 27.65
C SER A 5 14.23 9.83 26.66
N VAL A 6 14.08 11.13 26.43
CA VAL A 6 13.20 11.64 25.40
C VAL A 6 13.77 11.22 24.03
N PRO A 7 12.95 10.70 23.09
CA PRO A 7 13.42 10.37 21.75
C PRO A 7 14.11 11.56 21.06
N PRO A 8 15.16 11.33 20.25
CA PRO A 8 15.83 12.40 19.51
C PRO A 8 14.88 13.15 18.58
N ASN A 9 13.86 12.47 18.03
CA ASN A 9 12.87 13.02 17.12
C ASN A 9 11.55 13.42 17.82
N SER A 10 11.60 13.71 19.12
CA SER A 10 10.40 14.03 19.92
C SER A 10 9.56 15.19 19.36
N GLY A 11 10.18 16.19 18.72
CA GLY A 11 9.47 17.28 18.07
C GLY A 11 8.58 16.81 16.91
N ASP A 12 9.14 16.00 16.01
CA ASP A 12 8.43 15.45 14.86
C ASP A 12 7.37 14.45 15.30
N ILE A 13 7.67 13.62 16.31
CA ILE A 13 6.70 12.69 16.92
C ILE A 13 5.49 13.48 17.46
N MET A 14 5.70 14.54 18.24
CA MET A 14 4.59 15.30 18.80
C MET A 14 3.83 16.09 17.74
N LYS A 15 4.49 16.59 16.69
CA LYS A 15 3.83 17.18 15.52
C LYS A 15 2.93 16.15 14.82
N ALA A 16 3.43 14.95 14.58
CA ALA A 16 2.68 13.85 13.99
C ALA A 16 1.45 13.47 14.84
N VAL A 17 1.60 13.43 16.16
CA VAL A 17 0.48 13.17 17.09
C VAL A 17 -0.55 14.30 17.04
N GLN A 18 -0.14 15.56 16.98
CA GLN A 18 -1.05 16.70 16.87
C GLN A 18 -1.84 16.68 15.56
N GLN A 19 -1.18 16.34 14.45
CA GLN A 19 -1.83 16.13 13.15
C GLN A 19 -2.82 14.97 13.23
N ALA A 20 -2.41 13.84 13.81
CA ALA A 20 -3.26 12.67 14.02
C ALA A 20 -4.53 13.02 14.79
N LEU A 21 -4.43 13.88 15.80
CA LEU A 21 -5.54 14.18 16.69
C LEU A 21 -6.29 15.48 16.33
N HIS A 22 -5.97 16.10 15.19
CA HIS A 22 -6.56 17.37 14.76
C HIS A 22 -6.55 18.45 15.85
N GLY A 23 -5.43 18.55 16.60
CA GLY A 23 -5.26 19.53 17.67
C GLY A 23 -6.05 19.24 18.96
N LEU A 24 -6.61 18.04 19.13
CA LEU A 24 -7.18 17.60 20.41
C LEU A 24 -6.11 17.68 21.51
N ASP A 25 -6.51 18.14 22.70
CA ASP A 25 -5.60 18.24 23.84
C ASP A 25 -5.11 16.86 24.29
N ILE A 26 -3.82 16.79 24.63
CA ILE A 26 -3.12 15.58 25.04
C ILE A 26 -2.71 15.75 26.49
N GLY A 27 -3.28 14.94 27.37
CA GLY A 27 -2.94 14.96 28.79
C GLY A 27 -1.48 14.53 29.01
N SER A 28 -0.88 14.99 30.11
CA SER A 28 0.53 14.66 30.44
C SER A 28 0.79 13.14 30.49
N THR A 29 -0.14 12.37 31.04
CA THR A 29 -0.04 10.89 31.09
C THR A 29 -0.02 10.27 29.69
N GLU A 30 -0.85 10.77 28.77
CA GLU A 30 -0.90 10.27 27.39
C GLU A 30 0.38 10.64 26.64
N ALA A 31 0.84 11.88 26.79
CA ALA A 31 2.11 12.34 26.21
C ALA A 31 3.30 11.49 26.68
N VAL A 32 3.38 11.18 27.98
CA VAL A 32 4.43 10.31 28.53
C VAL A 32 4.35 8.90 27.95
N ARG A 33 3.15 8.32 27.81
CA ARG A 33 2.96 6.98 27.20
C ARG A 33 3.40 6.97 25.74
N ILE A 34 2.96 7.95 24.95
CA ILE A 34 3.32 8.09 23.53
C ILE A 34 4.83 8.22 23.37
N LEU A 35 5.47 9.12 24.12
CA LEU A 35 6.92 9.32 24.02
C LEU A 35 7.72 8.11 24.52
N SER A 36 7.25 7.42 25.56
CA SER A 36 7.90 6.20 26.06
C SER A 36 7.81 5.07 25.04
N TRP A 37 6.63 4.88 24.45
CA TRP A 37 6.41 3.93 23.36
C TRP A 37 7.28 4.25 22.13
N ALA A 38 7.32 5.52 21.73
CA ALA A 38 8.16 5.92 20.61
C ALA A 38 9.65 5.65 20.90
N ASN A 39 10.10 5.89 22.13
CA ASN A 39 11.48 5.59 22.52
C ASN A 39 11.82 4.08 22.48
N SER A 40 10.83 3.20 22.64
CA SER A 40 11.05 1.74 22.58
C SER A 40 10.89 1.16 21.19
N GLU A 41 9.87 1.58 20.44
CA GLU A 41 9.47 0.93 19.18
C GLU A 41 10.08 1.58 17.93
N THR A 42 10.31 2.89 17.94
CA THR A 42 10.75 3.60 16.72
C THR A 42 12.26 3.73 16.50
N PRO A 43 13.21 3.37 17.40
CA PRO A 43 14.64 3.51 17.12
C PRO A 43 15.12 2.91 15.80
N ALA A 44 14.60 1.73 15.42
CA ALA A 44 14.94 1.10 14.15
C ALA A 44 14.32 1.84 12.94
N ILE A 45 13.25 2.63 13.12
CA ILE A 45 12.59 3.33 12.00
C ILE A 45 13.43 4.51 11.50
N TYR A 46 14.16 5.19 12.38
CA TYR A 46 14.93 6.39 12.02
C TYR A 46 16.44 6.22 12.14
N ASP A 47 16.91 4.97 12.21
CA ASP A 47 18.34 4.69 12.17
C ASP A 47 18.93 5.13 10.82
N ARG A 48 19.98 5.95 10.84
CA ARG A 48 20.51 6.62 9.64
C ARG A 48 21.23 5.68 8.68
N ASP A 49 21.57 4.48 9.14
CA ASP A 49 22.31 3.50 8.36
C ASP A 49 21.38 2.51 7.62
N GLN A 50 20.06 2.73 7.65
CA GLN A 50 19.09 1.90 6.92
C GLN A 50 17.92 2.71 6.34
N THR A 51 17.31 2.16 5.29
CA THR A 51 16.04 2.65 4.72
C THR A 51 14.87 1.98 5.42
N ALA A 52 13.99 2.77 6.03
CA ALA A 52 12.80 2.27 6.70
C ALA A 52 11.55 2.32 5.81
N TYR A 53 10.86 1.19 5.69
CA TYR A 53 9.56 1.10 5.01
C TYR A 53 8.46 0.79 6.02
N LEU A 54 7.45 1.66 6.05
CA LEU A 54 6.16 1.31 6.62
C LEU A 54 5.37 0.49 5.59
N VAL A 55 5.07 -0.77 5.89
CA VAL A 55 4.24 -1.62 5.04
C VAL A 55 2.80 -1.61 5.55
N LEU A 56 1.88 -1.16 4.69
CA LEU A 56 0.45 -1.07 4.96
C LEU A 56 -0.33 -2.05 4.09
N GLY A 57 -1.47 -2.48 4.61
CA GLY A 57 -2.42 -3.34 3.93
C GLY A 57 -3.37 -3.95 4.95
N SER A 58 -4.22 -4.87 4.50
CA SER A 58 -5.20 -5.52 5.36
C SER A 58 -4.54 -6.53 6.31
N TYR A 59 -4.90 -6.46 7.61
CA TYR A 59 -4.44 -7.43 8.63
C TYR A 59 -5.39 -8.61 8.80
N ARG A 60 -6.36 -8.75 7.90
CA ARG A 60 -7.28 -9.90 7.87
C ARG A 60 -6.66 -11.00 7.03
N ASP A 61 -6.95 -12.24 7.38
CA ASP A 61 -6.69 -13.35 6.48
C ASP A 61 -7.63 -13.27 5.26
N PRO A 62 -7.15 -13.61 4.04
CA PRO A 62 -5.80 -14.10 3.72
C PRO A 62 -4.75 -12.99 3.47
N TYR A 63 -5.16 -11.73 3.39
CA TYR A 63 -4.35 -10.59 2.94
C TYR A 63 -3.10 -10.31 3.79
N LEU A 64 -3.17 -10.55 5.10
CA LEU A 64 -2.02 -10.35 6.00
C LEU A 64 -0.78 -11.12 5.53
N ARG A 65 -0.97 -12.30 4.91
CA ARG A 65 0.13 -13.08 4.34
C ARG A 65 0.85 -12.33 3.22
N ARG A 66 0.11 -11.65 2.33
CA ARG A 66 0.67 -10.87 1.21
C ARG A 66 1.39 -9.61 1.70
N VAL A 67 0.81 -8.91 2.68
CA VAL A 67 1.46 -7.76 3.34
C VAL A 67 2.77 -8.18 4.01
N ARG A 68 2.78 -9.34 4.69
CA ARG A 68 4.02 -9.90 5.27
C ARG A 68 5.03 -10.29 4.20
N ALA A 69 4.59 -10.88 3.08
CA ALA A 69 5.47 -11.24 1.97
C ALA A 69 6.18 -10.01 1.39
N VAL A 70 5.49 -8.87 1.23
CA VAL A 70 6.09 -7.59 0.82
C VAL A 70 7.14 -7.11 1.84
N SER A 71 6.79 -7.11 3.12
CA SER A 71 7.73 -6.75 4.19
C SER A 71 8.99 -7.64 4.19
N ASP A 72 8.81 -8.96 4.10
CA ASP A 72 9.90 -9.92 4.04
C ASP A 72 10.76 -9.73 2.78
N ARG A 73 10.14 -9.39 1.64
CA ARG A 73 10.85 -9.12 0.38
C ARG A 73 11.72 -7.87 0.48
N LEU A 74 11.19 -6.80 1.05
CA LEU A 74 11.92 -5.55 1.29
C LEU A 74 13.08 -5.77 2.28
N ASN A 75 12.86 -6.52 3.36
CA ASN A 75 13.88 -6.82 4.37
C ASN A 75 15.04 -7.70 3.85
N ARG A 76 14.95 -8.29 2.65
CA ARG A 76 16.09 -8.96 2.00
C ARG A 76 17.09 -7.97 1.40
N ARG A 77 16.69 -6.71 1.19
CA ARG A 77 17.59 -5.67 0.70
C ARG A 77 18.57 -5.27 1.81
N TYR A 78 19.81 -4.99 1.41
CA TYR A 78 20.83 -4.59 2.37
C TYR A 78 20.49 -3.22 2.97
N GLY A 79 20.61 -3.08 4.30
CA GLY A 79 20.33 -1.81 4.98
C GLY A 79 18.87 -1.38 4.84
N THR A 80 17.93 -2.33 4.96
CA THR A 80 16.49 -2.07 4.92
C THR A 80 15.82 -2.58 6.18
N TYR A 81 14.87 -1.79 6.70
CA TYR A 81 13.97 -2.18 7.78
C TYR A 81 12.52 -1.94 7.36
N ALA A 82 11.84 -2.98 6.91
CA ALA A 82 10.41 -2.97 6.60
C ALA A 82 9.60 -3.56 7.76
N PHE A 83 8.53 -2.87 8.15
CA PHE A 83 7.73 -3.26 9.32
C PHE A 83 6.24 -2.95 9.12
N LEU A 84 5.39 -3.66 9.87
CA LEU A 84 3.96 -3.42 9.94
C LEU A 84 3.63 -2.77 11.29
N ILE A 85 2.65 -1.84 11.32
CA ILE A 85 2.15 -1.27 12.58
C ILE A 85 1.61 -2.37 13.52
N GLY A 86 1.01 -3.42 12.95
CA GLY A 86 0.48 -4.55 13.71
C GLY A 86 1.52 -5.37 14.48
N ASP A 87 2.81 -5.23 14.14
CA ASP A 87 3.89 -5.89 14.88
C ASP A 87 4.41 -5.03 16.06
N LEU A 88 3.98 -3.76 16.17
CA LEU A 88 4.37 -2.85 17.25
C LEU A 88 3.48 -3.02 18.48
N SER A 89 4.08 -2.90 19.67
CA SER A 89 3.34 -2.99 20.94
C SER A 89 2.26 -1.91 21.09
N ASP A 90 1.26 -2.14 21.95
CA ASP A 90 0.23 -1.14 22.27
C ASP A 90 0.75 -0.02 23.18
N ILE A 91 0.24 1.19 22.96
CA ILE A 91 0.54 2.40 23.75
C ILE A 91 -0.34 2.46 25.01
N ASP A 92 -1.49 1.78 24.99
CA ASP A 92 -2.56 1.84 25.98
C ASP A 92 -3.15 3.25 26.14
N LEU A 93 -3.77 3.76 25.06
CA LEU A 93 -4.45 5.06 25.04
C LEU A 93 -5.98 4.93 25.04
N PRO A 94 -6.64 4.71 26.20
CA PRO A 94 -8.08 4.38 26.25
C PRO A 94 -9.00 5.49 25.72
N ARG A 95 -8.53 6.75 25.69
CA ARG A 95 -9.30 7.90 25.22
C ARG A 95 -9.03 8.25 23.75
N LEU A 96 -7.84 7.94 23.25
CA LEU A 96 -7.36 8.43 21.96
C LEU A 96 -7.41 7.31 20.91
N PRO A 97 -7.57 7.64 19.63
CA PRO A 97 -7.50 6.65 18.56
C PRO A 97 -6.06 6.16 18.39
N GLU A 98 -5.69 5.11 19.12
CA GLU A 98 -4.30 4.64 19.22
C GLU A 98 -3.68 4.26 17.87
N PHE A 99 -4.39 3.48 17.05
CA PHE A 99 -3.92 3.10 15.71
C PHE A 99 -3.59 4.33 14.85
N ARG A 100 -4.43 5.37 14.94
CA ARG A 100 -4.21 6.63 14.21
C ARG A 100 -2.95 7.33 14.69
N VAL A 101 -2.70 7.34 16.00
CA VAL A 101 -1.45 7.87 16.57
C VAL A 101 -0.25 7.07 16.08
N LYS A 102 -0.30 5.73 16.16
CA LYS A 102 0.76 4.85 15.67
C LYS A 102 1.07 5.12 14.19
N PHE A 103 0.03 5.13 13.33
CA PHE A 103 0.15 5.41 11.90
C PHE A 103 0.86 6.72 11.61
N HIS A 104 0.44 7.83 12.21
CA HIS A 104 1.07 9.12 11.93
C HIS A 104 2.51 9.17 12.42
N ILE A 105 2.83 8.58 13.58
CA ILE A 105 4.22 8.53 14.08
C ILE A 105 5.09 7.70 13.13
N THR A 106 4.66 6.48 12.79
CA THR A 106 5.46 5.57 11.95
C THR A 106 5.58 6.10 10.52
N ALA A 107 4.48 6.60 9.94
CA ALA A 107 4.50 7.22 8.62
C ALA A 107 5.42 8.45 8.61
N THR A 108 5.41 9.28 9.65
CA THR A 108 6.31 10.44 9.74
C THR A 108 7.78 10.03 9.76
N LEU A 109 8.12 9.02 10.55
CA LEU A 109 9.51 8.60 10.77
C LEU A 109 10.09 7.71 9.66
N SER A 110 9.26 7.01 8.88
CA SER A 110 9.72 6.12 7.82
C SER A 110 10.18 6.90 6.59
N ASP A 111 11.15 6.35 5.85
CA ASP A 111 11.61 6.92 4.58
C ASP A 111 10.58 6.72 3.48
N TYR A 112 9.93 5.55 3.46
CA TYR A 112 8.92 5.18 2.46
C TYR A 112 7.72 4.46 3.08
N VAL A 113 6.59 4.51 2.38
CA VAL A 113 5.39 3.74 2.69
C VAL A 113 5.05 2.85 1.50
N ALA A 114 4.99 1.54 1.70
CA ALA A 114 4.52 0.56 0.72
C ALA A 114 3.10 0.14 1.10
N ALA A 115 2.09 0.56 0.34
CA ALA A 115 0.69 0.34 0.67
C ALA A 115 0.03 -0.66 -0.29
N VAL A 116 -0.23 -1.87 0.19
CA VAL A 116 -0.85 -2.96 -0.55
C VAL A 116 -2.37 -2.86 -0.44
N PHE A 117 -3.06 -2.75 -1.57
CA PHE A 117 -4.52 -2.67 -1.62
C PHE A 117 -5.09 -3.88 -2.35
N GLU A 118 -6.00 -4.59 -1.70
CA GLU A 118 -6.57 -5.85 -2.20
C GLU A 118 -8.07 -5.97 -1.98
N GLN A 119 -8.64 -4.97 -1.32
CA GLN A 119 -10.03 -4.92 -0.93
C GLN A 119 -10.56 -3.53 -1.25
N ASP A 120 -11.87 -3.44 -1.44
CA ASP A 120 -12.61 -2.20 -1.57
C ASP A 120 -13.15 -1.67 -0.22
N ALA A 121 -12.92 -2.42 0.86
CA ALA A 121 -13.36 -2.07 2.20
C ALA A 121 -12.36 -2.57 3.26
N GLY A 122 -12.06 -1.72 4.24
CA GLY A 122 -11.14 -2.07 5.31
C GLY A 122 -10.50 -0.83 5.93
N GLY A 123 -9.52 -1.06 6.81
CA GLY A 123 -8.74 0.04 7.39
C GLY A 123 -7.89 0.69 6.29
N GLU A 124 -7.23 -0.13 5.49
CA GLU A 124 -6.27 0.24 4.47
C GLU A 124 -6.84 1.25 3.46
N ILE A 125 -8.12 1.16 3.10
CA ILE A 125 -8.79 2.15 2.24
C ILE A 125 -8.86 3.54 2.89
N ASN A 126 -9.08 3.61 4.21
CA ASN A 126 -8.99 4.88 4.94
C ASN A 126 -7.55 5.39 4.99
N GLU A 127 -6.56 4.48 5.03
CA GLU A 127 -5.15 4.87 4.91
C GLU A 127 -4.81 5.40 3.51
N LEU A 128 -5.38 4.86 2.42
CA LEU A 128 -5.21 5.39 1.05
C LEU A 128 -5.49 6.89 0.99
N GLY A 129 -6.67 7.31 1.46
CA GLY A 129 -7.04 8.72 1.49
C GLY A 129 -6.10 9.57 2.35
N LYS A 130 -5.61 9.04 3.49
CA LYS A 130 -4.61 9.76 4.31
C LYS A 130 -3.28 9.90 3.57
N LEU A 131 -2.84 8.88 2.83
CA LEU A 131 -1.59 8.95 2.08
C LEU A 131 -1.69 9.97 0.94
N GLY A 132 -2.82 10.01 0.22
CA GLY A 132 -3.05 10.97 -0.86
C GLY A 132 -3.17 12.43 -0.40
N GLU A 133 -3.75 12.68 0.76
CA GLU A 133 -4.12 14.03 1.23
C GLU A 133 -3.14 14.65 2.25
N THR A 134 -2.02 13.98 2.56
CA THR A 134 -1.05 14.45 3.56
C THR A 134 0.37 14.57 3.00
N GLU A 135 1.29 15.08 3.82
CA GLU A 135 2.73 15.12 3.49
C GLU A 135 3.35 13.73 3.25
N TYR A 136 2.61 12.65 3.51
CA TYR A 136 3.07 11.28 3.26
C TYR A 136 3.04 10.90 1.77
N PHE A 137 2.30 11.62 0.93
CA PHE A 137 2.19 11.33 -0.50
C PHE A 137 3.56 11.23 -1.18
N GLU A 138 4.49 12.13 -0.85
CA GLU A 138 5.84 12.19 -1.45
C GLU A 138 6.70 10.95 -1.20
N LYS A 139 6.30 10.09 -0.26
CA LYS A 139 7.01 8.86 0.08
C LYS A 139 6.14 7.61 0.05
N ALA A 140 4.87 7.74 -0.31
CA ALA A 140 3.95 6.64 -0.42
C ALA A 140 3.95 6.05 -1.83
N TYR A 141 3.83 4.73 -1.89
CA TYR A 141 3.72 3.94 -3.09
C TYR A 141 2.51 3.00 -2.94
N ALA A 142 1.58 3.10 -3.88
CA ALA A 142 0.38 2.28 -3.90
C ALA A 142 0.63 1.02 -4.73
N LEU A 143 0.26 -0.14 -4.18
CA LEU A 143 0.30 -1.44 -4.86
C LEU A 143 -1.12 -2.00 -4.94
N PRO A 144 -1.97 -1.45 -5.82
CA PRO A 144 -3.36 -1.90 -5.96
C PRO A 144 -3.47 -3.17 -6.78
N ARG A 145 -4.28 -4.10 -6.30
CA ARG A 145 -4.54 -5.37 -6.96
C ARG A 145 -5.45 -5.18 -8.17
N ALA A 146 -5.01 -5.63 -9.35
CA ALA A 146 -5.75 -5.58 -10.60
C ALA A 146 -6.32 -4.19 -10.89
N TYR A 147 -5.51 -3.14 -10.67
CA TYR A 147 -5.85 -1.79 -11.08
C TYR A 147 -5.38 -1.51 -12.50
N HIS A 148 -6.26 -0.97 -13.31
CA HIS A 148 -6.00 -0.33 -14.59
C HIS A 148 -6.85 0.96 -14.67
N TRP A 149 -6.38 1.96 -15.43
CA TRP A 149 -7.14 3.20 -15.62
C TRP A 149 -7.83 3.20 -16.97
N ASP A 150 -9.16 3.30 -16.95
CA ASP A 150 -10.03 2.98 -18.10
C ASP A 150 -9.90 3.94 -19.31
N THR A 151 -9.51 5.20 -19.08
CA THR A 151 -9.57 6.23 -20.14
C THR A 151 -8.29 6.41 -20.95
N GLU A 152 -7.16 5.88 -20.49
CA GLU A 152 -5.93 5.84 -21.26
C GLU A 152 -5.73 4.40 -21.73
N SER A 153 -5.88 4.14 -23.02
CA SER A 153 -5.62 2.85 -23.64
C SER A 153 -4.11 2.56 -23.66
N HIS A 154 -3.50 2.49 -22.49
CA HIS A 154 -2.15 2.03 -22.24
C HIS A 154 -2.17 0.51 -22.05
N LEU A 155 -2.66 -0.20 -23.06
CA LEU A 155 -2.43 -1.63 -23.16
C LEU A 155 -1.03 -1.80 -23.73
N SER A 156 -0.08 -2.15 -22.87
CA SER A 156 1.32 -2.39 -23.23
C SER A 156 1.64 -3.87 -23.35
N ASP A 157 0.96 -4.72 -22.58
CA ASP A 157 1.07 -6.17 -22.63
C ASP A 157 -0.24 -6.89 -22.24
N GLU A 158 -0.22 -8.23 -22.26
CA GLU A 158 -1.36 -9.08 -21.88
C GLU A 158 -1.85 -8.83 -20.44
N ARG A 159 -0.97 -8.39 -19.54
CA ARG A 159 -1.30 -8.16 -18.13
C ARG A 159 -2.21 -6.96 -17.97
N ASP A 160 -1.96 -5.90 -18.74
CA ASP A 160 -2.83 -4.73 -18.77
C ASP A 160 -4.26 -5.11 -19.21
N VAL A 161 -4.36 -6.02 -20.18
CA VAL A 161 -5.65 -6.54 -20.66
C VAL A 161 -6.34 -7.37 -19.57
N ILE A 162 -5.61 -8.25 -18.90
CA ILE A 162 -6.15 -9.08 -17.82
C ILE A 162 -6.61 -8.21 -16.64
N ALA A 163 -5.82 -7.19 -16.24
CA ALA A 163 -6.17 -6.26 -15.17
C ALA A 163 -7.37 -5.37 -15.52
N ALA A 164 -7.48 -4.91 -16.77
CA ALA A 164 -8.66 -4.16 -17.22
C ALA A 164 -9.91 -5.06 -17.22
N GLY A 165 -9.80 -6.28 -17.75
CA GLY A 165 -10.90 -7.25 -17.75
C GLY A 165 -11.35 -7.62 -16.34
N ALA A 166 -10.39 -7.77 -15.43
CA ALA A 166 -10.62 -7.99 -14.01
C ALA A 166 -11.52 -6.92 -13.37
N GLN A 167 -11.19 -5.64 -13.60
CA GLN A 167 -11.97 -4.52 -13.08
C GLN A 167 -13.37 -4.47 -13.67
N THR A 168 -13.51 -4.68 -14.98
CA THR A 168 -14.80 -4.77 -15.66
C THR A 168 -15.66 -5.86 -15.04
N MET A 169 -15.10 -7.05 -14.82
CA MET A 169 -15.83 -8.16 -14.20
C MET A 169 -16.18 -7.91 -12.74
N ALA A 170 -15.33 -7.20 -12.00
CA ALA A 170 -15.57 -6.81 -10.60
C ALA A 170 -16.53 -5.61 -10.43
N ALA A 171 -16.83 -4.87 -11.50
CA ALA A 171 -17.76 -3.75 -11.46
C ALA A 171 -19.16 -4.20 -11.01
N THR A 172 -19.79 -3.44 -10.12
CA THR A 172 -21.11 -3.79 -9.53
C THR A 172 -22.26 -2.94 -10.09
N ASP A 173 -21.94 -1.93 -10.89
CA ASP A 173 -22.87 -0.96 -11.47
C ASP A 173 -23.31 -1.28 -12.90
N ILE A 174 -22.73 -2.31 -13.52
CA ILE A 174 -23.08 -2.82 -14.86
C ILE A 174 -23.52 -4.29 -14.81
N ASP A 175 -24.40 -4.70 -15.72
CA ASP A 175 -24.89 -6.07 -15.83
C ASP A 175 -23.93 -6.99 -16.63
N ASP A 176 -24.17 -8.30 -16.57
CA ASP A 176 -23.29 -9.30 -17.20
C ASP A 176 -23.25 -9.20 -18.74
N GLU A 177 -24.31 -8.70 -19.37
CA GLU A 177 -24.35 -8.44 -20.82
C GLU A 177 -23.40 -7.30 -21.16
N SER A 178 -23.51 -6.19 -20.43
CA SER A 178 -22.62 -5.03 -20.56
C SER A 178 -21.17 -5.39 -20.26
N LYS A 179 -20.90 -6.21 -19.24
CA LYS A 179 -19.54 -6.70 -18.94
C LYS A 179 -18.94 -7.50 -20.09
N SER A 180 -19.74 -8.33 -20.74
CA SER A 180 -19.31 -9.13 -21.89
C SER A 180 -18.98 -8.23 -23.08
N GLU A 181 -19.82 -7.23 -23.37
CA GLU A 181 -19.57 -6.25 -24.44
C GLU A 181 -18.30 -5.43 -24.18
N GLU A 182 -18.06 -5.00 -22.93
CA GLU A 182 -16.85 -4.27 -22.54
C GLU A 182 -15.59 -5.15 -22.65
N LEU A 183 -15.70 -6.44 -22.32
CA LEU A 183 -14.59 -7.40 -22.45
C LEU A 183 -14.23 -7.66 -23.92
N ASP A 184 -15.24 -7.81 -24.79
CA ASP A 184 -15.04 -7.89 -26.24
C ASP A 184 -14.35 -6.61 -26.77
N ALA A 185 -14.85 -5.44 -26.38
CA ALA A 185 -14.26 -4.15 -26.77
C ALA A 185 -12.83 -3.95 -26.25
N LEU A 186 -12.52 -4.48 -25.07
CA LEU A 186 -11.17 -4.48 -24.50
C LEU A 186 -10.21 -5.34 -25.34
N VAL A 187 -10.61 -6.56 -25.70
CA VAL A 187 -9.80 -7.46 -26.54
C VAL A 187 -9.60 -6.90 -27.95
N ASP A 188 -10.62 -6.27 -28.53
CA ASP A 188 -10.51 -5.56 -29.81
C ASP A 188 -9.48 -4.42 -29.73
N ARG A 189 -9.45 -3.67 -28.62
CA ARG A 189 -8.43 -2.64 -28.37
C ARG A 189 -7.03 -3.24 -28.20
N ALA A 190 -6.90 -4.34 -27.45
CA ALA A 190 -5.64 -5.05 -27.26
C ALA A 190 -5.05 -5.53 -28.60
N THR A 191 -5.90 -6.13 -29.44
CA THR A 191 -5.53 -6.58 -30.79
C THR A 191 -5.05 -5.40 -31.65
N GLN A 192 -5.71 -4.24 -31.57
CA GLN A 192 -5.28 -3.03 -32.27
C GLN A 192 -3.95 -2.48 -31.76
N ALA A 193 -3.63 -2.69 -30.48
CA ALA A 193 -2.34 -2.37 -29.88
C ALA A 193 -1.24 -3.41 -30.19
N GLY A 194 -1.58 -4.53 -30.86
CA GLY A 194 -0.64 -5.58 -31.23
C GLY A 194 -0.43 -6.65 -30.15
N ILE A 195 -1.32 -6.72 -29.16
CA ILE A 195 -1.33 -7.73 -28.11
C ILE A 195 -2.23 -8.88 -28.57
N ASP A 196 -1.66 -10.08 -28.69
CA ASP A 196 -2.37 -11.28 -29.15
C ASP A 196 -2.98 -12.00 -27.95
N ILE A 197 -4.22 -11.63 -27.62
CA ILE A 197 -4.98 -12.22 -26.51
C ILE A 197 -6.46 -12.31 -26.90
N SER A 198 -7.11 -13.40 -26.52
CA SER A 198 -8.53 -13.64 -26.76
C SER A 198 -9.39 -13.45 -25.50
N VAL A 199 -10.69 -13.26 -25.70
CA VAL A 199 -11.67 -13.19 -24.60
C VAL A 199 -11.67 -14.47 -23.76
N ASP A 200 -11.50 -15.64 -24.39
CA ASP A 200 -11.39 -16.93 -23.70
C ASP A 200 -10.13 -17.00 -22.81
N GLU A 201 -9.01 -16.46 -23.28
CA GLU A 201 -7.77 -16.39 -22.48
C GLU A 201 -7.92 -15.45 -21.30
N VAL A 202 -8.50 -14.26 -21.49
CA VAL A 202 -8.79 -13.35 -20.37
C VAL A 202 -9.74 -14.01 -19.38
N THR A 203 -10.86 -14.56 -19.85
CA THR A 203 -11.85 -15.23 -18.99
C THR A 203 -11.23 -16.42 -18.23
N THR A 204 -10.36 -17.19 -18.88
CA THR A 204 -9.64 -18.30 -18.24
C THR A 204 -8.70 -17.79 -17.15
N ALA A 205 -7.97 -16.70 -17.39
CA ALA A 205 -7.10 -16.07 -16.40
C ALA A 205 -7.90 -15.52 -15.20
N LEU A 206 -9.07 -14.93 -15.44
CA LEU A 206 -9.95 -14.40 -14.40
C LEU A 206 -10.65 -15.51 -13.58
N ALA A 207 -10.82 -16.70 -14.16
CA ALA A 207 -11.47 -17.83 -13.51
C ALA A 207 -10.54 -18.60 -12.56
N ASP A 208 -9.25 -18.27 -12.50
CA ASP A 208 -8.31 -18.84 -11.54
C ASP A 208 -8.71 -18.41 -10.12
N ASP A 209 -8.84 -19.36 -9.18
CA ASP A 209 -9.30 -19.10 -7.80
C ASP A 209 -8.37 -18.12 -7.05
N ASP A 210 -7.11 -17.98 -7.47
CA ASP A 210 -6.20 -16.99 -6.88
C ASP A 210 -6.53 -15.56 -7.32
N PHE A 211 -7.37 -15.35 -8.35
CA PHE A 211 -7.70 -14.09 -9.00
C PHE A 211 -8.94 -13.40 -8.38
N GLU A 212 -9.00 -13.23 -7.06
CA GLU A 212 -10.06 -12.40 -6.46
C GLU A 212 -9.75 -10.90 -6.60
N VAL A 213 -10.57 -10.19 -7.38
CA VAL A 213 -10.37 -8.79 -7.75
C VAL A 213 -11.28 -7.90 -6.90
N PRO A 214 -10.75 -6.88 -6.22
CA PRO A 214 -11.57 -5.94 -5.47
C PRO A 214 -12.43 -5.05 -6.39
N SER A 215 -13.68 -4.82 -5.99
CA SER A 215 -14.57 -3.85 -6.65
C SER A 215 -14.25 -2.43 -6.19
N TYR A 216 -13.14 -1.86 -6.67
CA TYR A 216 -12.75 -0.51 -6.28
C TYR A 216 -13.81 0.53 -6.67
N SER A 217 -14.26 1.32 -5.70
CA SER A 217 -15.13 2.46 -5.96
C SER A 217 -14.42 3.51 -6.82
N TRP A 218 -15.20 4.35 -7.51
CA TRP A 218 -14.67 5.48 -8.29
C TRP A 218 -13.73 6.39 -7.48
N VAL A 219 -13.97 6.55 -6.18
CA VAL A 219 -13.08 7.33 -5.30
C VAL A 219 -11.72 6.67 -5.17
N HIS A 220 -11.68 5.34 -4.94
CA HIS A 220 -10.41 4.59 -4.86
C HIS A 220 -9.64 4.66 -6.18
N LEU A 221 -10.36 4.51 -7.31
CA LEU A 221 -9.74 4.60 -8.63
C LEU A 221 -9.11 5.97 -8.88
N ASN A 222 -9.74 7.07 -8.46
CA ASN A 222 -9.15 8.41 -8.57
C ASN A 222 -7.91 8.58 -7.70
N ASP A 223 -7.90 8.03 -6.48
CA ASP A 223 -6.71 8.07 -5.63
C ASP A 223 -5.57 7.28 -6.29
N PHE A 224 -5.82 6.06 -6.77
CA PHE A 224 -4.79 5.30 -7.51
C PHE A 224 -4.31 6.04 -8.75
N ARG A 225 -5.19 6.75 -9.46
CA ARG A 225 -4.82 7.57 -10.61
C ARG A 225 -3.88 8.71 -10.22
N LEU A 226 -4.08 9.32 -9.06
CA LEU A 226 -3.16 10.32 -8.54
C LEU A 226 -1.78 9.70 -8.29
N PHE A 227 -1.69 8.52 -7.69
CA PHE A 227 -0.42 7.81 -7.52
C PHE A 227 0.22 7.45 -8.87
N GLU A 228 -0.56 6.99 -9.85
CA GLU A 228 -0.09 6.62 -11.19
C GLU A 228 0.51 7.82 -11.92
N LEU A 229 -0.19 8.95 -11.95
CA LEU A 229 0.28 10.20 -12.57
C LEU A 229 1.58 10.74 -11.96
N HIS A 230 1.95 10.27 -10.77
CA HIS A 230 3.17 10.61 -10.06
C HIS A 230 4.22 9.48 -10.05
N GLU A 231 4.04 8.43 -10.88
CA GLU A 231 4.94 7.27 -10.98
C GLU A 231 5.09 6.51 -9.64
N ARG A 232 3.99 6.42 -8.87
CA ARG A 232 3.95 5.81 -7.52
C ARG A 232 2.89 4.72 -7.39
N CYS A 233 2.29 4.31 -8.50
CA CYS A 233 1.34 3.21 -8.56
C CYS A 233 1.99 2.01 -9.22
N TYR A 234 1.99 0.87 -8.54
CA TYR A 234 2.55 -0.39 -9.00
C TYR A 234 1.46 -1.46 -8.96
N PRO A 235 0.60 -1.53 -9.98
CA PRO A 235 -0.47 -2.51 -10.03
C PRO A 235 0.09 -3.93 -10.12
N TRP A 236 -0.63 -4.88 -9.56
CA TRP A 236 -0.24 -6.29 -9.58
C TRP A 236 -1.46 -7.18 -9.57
N THR A 237 -1.29 -8.39 -10.08
CA THR A 237 -2.40 -9.33 -10.24
C THR A 237 -2.08 -10.66 -9.55
N THR A 238 -0.82 -11.08 -9.65
CA THR A 238 -0.26 -12.28 -9.01
C THR A 238 0.66 -11.93 -7.84
N GLU A 239 0.88 -12.88 -6.92
CA GLU A 239 1.82 -12.68 -5.80
C GLU A 239 3.25 -12.40 -6.30
N ASP A 240 3.68 -13.05 -7.40
CA ASP A 240 5.00 -12.82 -7.97
C ASP A 240 5.16 -11.38 -8.50
N GLU A 241 4.12 -10.82 -9.11
CA GLU A 241 4.10 -9.41 -9.53
C GLU A 241 4.13 -8.46 -8.35
N LEU A 242 3.40 -8.76 -7.28
CA LEU A 242 3.45 -7.97 -6.04
C LEU A 242 4.88 -7.93 -5.47
N LEU A 243 5.56 -9.08 -5.47
CA LEU A 243 6.94 -9.18 -4.98
C LEU A 243 7.95 -8.50 -5.92
N ALA A 244 7.71 -8.52 -7.23
CA ALA A 244 8.50 -7.77 -8.21
C ALA A 244 8.29 -6.26 -8.06
N ALA A 245 7.04 -5.79 -7.92
CA ALA A 245 6.73 -4.40 -7.61
C ALA A 245 7.40 -3.95 -6.31
N ALA A 246 7.40 -4.81 -5.28
CA ALA A 246 8.12 -4.56 -4.04
C ALA A 246 9.64 -4.49 -4.22
N ASP A 247 10.22 -5.01 -5.30
CA ASP A 247 11.64 -4.86 -5.67
C ASP A 247 11.95 -3.57 -6.42
N ASP A 248 10.97 -3.00 -7.09
CA ASP A 248 11.11 -1.75 -7.85
C ASP A 248 10.90 -0.50 -7.00
N LEU A 249 10.39 -0.65 -5.76
CA LEU A 249 10.27 0.46 -4.81
C LEU A 249 11.63 1.13 -4.53
N PRO A 250 11.69 2.46 -4.35
CA PRO A 250 12.94 3.19 -4.12
C PRO A 250 13.57 2.80 -2.79
N GLY A 251 14.89 2.93 -2.67
CA GLY A 251 15.66 2.70 -1.43
C GLY A 251 16.96 1.96 -1.71
N SER A 252 17.54 1.33 -0.70
CA SER A 252 18.78 0.56 -0.86
C SER A 252 18.64 -0.54 -1.93
N PRO A 253 19.57 -0.61 -2.91
CA PRO A 253 19.49 -1.61 -3.98
C PRO A 253 19.77 -3.02 -3.43
N ARG A 254 19.33 -4.04 -4.19
CA ARG A 254 19.72 -5.42 -3.92
C ARG A 254 21.23 -5.59 -4.09
N PRO A 255 21.87 -6.45 -3.27
CA PRO A 255 23.25 -6.82 -3.51
C PRO A 255 23.43 -7.48 -4.89
N ASP A 256 24.47 -7.08 -5.63
CA ASP A 256 24.74 -7.56 -7.00
C ASP A 256 24.88 -9.09 -7.13
N TRP A 257 25.18 -9.81 -6.04
CA TRP A 257 25.35 -11.26 -6.03
C TRP A 257 24.03 -12.05 -6.06
N GLU A 258 22.88 -11.41 -5.85
CA GLU A 258 21.56 -12.03 -6.05
C GLU A 258 21.07 -11.94 -7.51
N GLN A 259 21.74 -11.15 -8.37
CA GLN A 259 21.36 -10.97 -9.78
C GLN A 259 22.06 -11.95 -10.74
N ASN A 260 22.82 -12.94 -10.23
CA ASN A 260 23.55 -13.94 -11.01
C ASN A 260 23.09 -15.37 -10.73
#